data_AF-A0A4R3YUE7-F1
#
_entry.id   AF-A0A4R3YUE7-F1
#
_cell.length_a   1.000
_cell.length_b   1.000
_cell.length_c   1.000
_cell.angle_alpha   90.00
_cell.angle_beta   90.00
_cell.angle_gamma   90.00
#
_symmetry.space_group_name_H-M   'P 1'
#
loop_
_entity.id
_entity.type
_entity.pdbx_description
1 polymer ?
#
loop_
_entity_poly.entity_id
_entity_poly.type
_entity_poly.pdbx_seq_one_letter_code
_entity_poly.pdbx_strand_id
1 'polypeptide(L)'
;MEKKADDFNEDMILQDMAFNRDLNKRARQARMKRERDEGKEEGLQEGLSKGLRYSVLKLFIKTYPQAETGFLENLSVEQYEKIFDLLIEKASLEKIYQIAKKKIR
;
A
#
# COMPACT_ATOMS: atom_id res chain seq x y z
N MET A 1 27.04 56.23 11.80
CA MET A 1 26.22 55.60 10.74
C MET A 1 26.46 54.10 10.66
N GLU A 2 27.66 53.60 11.00
CA GLU A 2 28.00 52.16 11.05
C GLU A 2 27.05 51.30 11.90
N LYS A 3 26.74 51.69 13.15
CA LYS A 3 25.82 50.90 14.00
C LYS A 3 24.47 50.58 13.36
N LYS A 4 23.88 51.53 12.61
CA LYS A 4 22.59 51.32 11.94
C LYS A 4 22.67 50.35 10.76
N ALA A 5 23.83 50.23 10.12
CA ALA A 5 24.06 49.30 9.02
C ALA A 5 24.33 47.89 9.55
N ASP A 6 25.04 47.77 10.68
CA ASP A 6 25.29 46.50 11.37
C ASP A 6 23.99 45.92 11.96
N ASP A 7 23.20 46.74 12.65
CA ASP A 7 21.87 46.33 13.18
C ASP A 7 20.93 45.85 12.06
N PHE A 8 20.95 46.51 10.89
CA PHE A 8 20.13 46.12 9.73
C PHE A 8 20.57 44.80 9.11
N ASN A 9 21.89 44.56 9.04
CA ASN A 9 22.43 43.29 8.56
C ASN A 9 22.13 42.14 9.53
N GLU A 10 22.20 42.37 10.84
CA GLU A 10 21.80 41.38 11.85
C GLU A 10 20.30 41.04 11.75
N ASP A 11 19.43 42.04 11.59
CA ASP A 11 17.99 41.84 11.38
C ASP A 11 17.70 41.04 10.10
N MET A 12 18.41 41.31 9.01
CA MET A 12 18.27 40.58 7.75
C MET A 12 18.70 39.11 7.89
N ILE A 13 19.83 38.85 8.58
CA ILE A 13 20.31 37.49 8.87
C ILE A 13 19.30 36.75 9.76
N LEU A 14 18.73 37.42 10.77
CA LEU A 14 17.71 36.84 11.64
C LEU A 14 16.43 36.49 10.88
N GLN A 15 16.00 37.32 9.94
CA GLN A 15 14.86 37.04 9.06
C GLN A 15 15.11 35.84 8.16
N ASP A 16 16.28 35.77 7.52
CA ASP A 16 16.67 34.64 6.67
C ASP A 16 16.77 33.33 7.47
N MET A 17 17.33 33.39 8.68
CA MET A 17 17.36 32.24 9.58
C MET A 17 15.95 31.80 10.00
N ALA A 18 15.06 32.74 10.31
CA ALA A 18 13.67 32.44 10.65
C ALA A 18 12.93 31.80 9.47
N PHE A 19 13.12 32.34 8.26
CA PHE A 19 12.55 31.80 7.02
C PHE A 19 13.06 30.38 6.73
N ASN A 20 14.37 30.17 6.78
CA ASN A 20 14.97 28.84 6.58
C ASN A 20 14.52 27.83 7.64
N ARG A 21 14.34 28.28 8.90
CA ARG A 21 13.79 27.44 9.97
C ARG A 21 12.34 27.05 9.69
N ASP A 22 11.53 27.98 9.20
CA ASP A 22 10.14 27.69 8.83
C ASP A 22 10.04 26.75 7.64
N LEU A 23 10.87 26.97 6.61
CA LEU A 23 10.99 26.05 5.47
C LEU A 23 11.35 24.63 5.92
N ASN A 24 12.35 24.49 6.79
CA ASN A 24 12.75 23.19 7.33
C ASN A 24 11.65 22.52 8.17
N LYS A 25 10.87 23.30 8.94
CA LYS A 25 9.71 22.78 9.67
C LYS A 25 8.64 22.25 8.72
N ARG A 26 8.30 23.02 7.68
CA ARG A 26 7.32 22.61 6.66
C ARG A 26 7.78 21.36 5.92
N ALA A 27 9.06 21.30 5.54
CA ALA A 27 9.63 20.14 4.87
C ALA A 27 9.55 18.87 5.73
N ARG A 28 9.87 18.97 7.04
CA ARG A 28 9.73 17.84 7.98
C ARG A 28 8.28 17.40 8.14
N GLN A 29 7.35 18.34 8.28
CA GLN A 29 5.91 18.02 8.36
C GLN A 29 5.41 17.33 7.10
N ALA A 30 5.83 17.79 5.92
CA ALA A 30 5.47 17.17 4.66
C ALA A 30 6.00 15.73 4.55
N ARG A 31 7.26 15.48 4.98
CA ARG A 31 7.83 14.12 5.02
C ARG A 31 7.05 13.20 5.96
N MET A 32 6.81 13.64 7.20
CA MET A 32 6.04 12.84 8.17
C MET A 32 4.63 12.51 7.67
N LYS A 33 4.00 13.44 6.94
CA LYS A 33 2.69 13.19 6.33
C LYS A 33 2.78 12.12 5.23
N ARG A 34 3.76 12.21 4.34
CA ARG A 34 3.96 11.22 3.26
C ARG A 34 4.22 9.83 3.81
N GLU A 35 5.16 9.69 4.75
CA GLU A 35 5.47 8.40 5.38
C GLU A 35 4.24 7.77 6.04
N ARG A 36 3.38 8.59 6.66
CA ARG A 36 2.12 8.12 7.25
C ARG A 36 1.11 7.68 6.19
N ASP A 37 0.99 8.42 5.09
CA ASP A 37 0.05 8.12 4.03
C ASP A 37 0.50 6.86 3.25
N GLU A 38 1.79 6.73 2.95
CA GLU A 38 2.41 5.52 2.38
C GLU A 38 2.18 4.30 3.26
N GLY A 39 2.46 4.39 4.57
CA GLY A 39 2.25 3.26 5.49
C GLY A 39 0.77 2.86 5.64
N LYS A 40 -0.17 3.80 5.49
CA LYS A 40 -1.61 3.48 5.46
C LYS A 40 -1.98 2.74 4.18
N GLU A 41 -1.47 3.18 3.04
CA GLU A 41 -1.76 2.58 1.74
C GLU A 41 -1.21 1.15 1.66
N GLU A 42 0.04 0.94 2.07
CA GLU A 42 0.66 -0.39 2.17
C GLU A 42 -0.15 -1.33 3.08
N GLY A 43 -0.53 -0.87 4.28
CA GLY A 43 -1.32 -1.66 5.22
C GLY A 43 -2.70 -2.02 4.68
N LEU A 44 -3.34 -1.12 3.93
CA LEU A 44 -4.65 -1.35 3.33
C LEU A 44 -4.56 -2.35 2.17
N GLN A 45 -3.53 -2.26 1.32
CA GLN A 45 -3.30 -3.24 0.26
C GLN A 45 -2.98 -4.63 0.81
N GLU A 46 -2.12 -4.72 1.82
CA GLU A 46 -1.77 -5.99 2.45
C GLU A 46 -2.99 -6.63 3.14
N GLY A 47 -3.81 -5.80 3.81
CA GLY A 47 -5.07 -6.23 4.43
C GLY A 47 -6.08 -6.78 3.43
N LEU A 48 -6.27 -6.08 2.29
CA LEU A 48 -7.15 -6.53 1.21
C LEU A 48 -6.67 -7.87 0.64
N SER A 49 -5.38 -7.99 0.32
CA SER A 49 -4.80 -9.23 -0.21
C SER A 49 -4.97 -10.42 0.73
N LYS A 50 -4.67 -10.24 2.03
CA LYS A 50 -4.86 -11.28 3.06
C LYS A 50 -6.33 -11.65 3.24
N GLY A 51 -7.23 -10.66 3.27
CA GLY A 51 -8.67 -10.89 3.43
C GLY A 51 -9.28 -11.64 2.24
N LEU A 52 -8.87 -11.29 1.03
CA LEU A 52 -9.31 -11.93 -0.20
C LEU A 52 -8.81 -13.39 -0.26
N ARG A 53 -7.52 -13.62 0.04
CA ARG A 53 -6.93 -14.97 0.14
C ARG A 53 -7.69 -15.83 1.14
N TYR A 54 -7.98 -15.31 2.34
CA TYR A 54 -8.74 -16.04 3.37
C TYR A 54 -10.13 -16.42 2.88
N SER A 55 -10.82 -15.48 2.23
CA SER A 55 -12.17 -15.68 1.69
C SER A 55 -12.20 -16.76 0.62
N VAL A 56 -11.27 -16.69 -0.34
CA VAL A 56 -11.10 -17.69 -1.41
C VAL A 56 -10.81 -19.07 -0.83
N LEU A 57 -9.84 -19.20 0.07
CA LEU A 57 -9.50 -20.48 0.69
C LEU A 57 -10.70 -21.10 1.42
N LYS A 58 -11.41 -20.29 2.21
CA LYS A 58 -12.56 -20.75 2.99
C LYS A 58 -13.72 -21.22 2.11
N LEU A 59 -14.00 -20.51 1.02
CA LEU A 59 -15.00 -20.91 0.03
C LEU A 59 -14.56 -22.15 -0.73
N PHE A 60 -13.30 -22.19 -1.17
CA PHE A 60 -12.76 -23.31 -1.93
C PHE A 60 -12.84 -24.62 -1.14
N ILE A 61 -12.40 -24.64 0.12
CA ILE A 61 -12.46 -25.83 0.98
C ILE A 61 -13.90 -26.31 1.18
N LYS A 62 -14.87 -25.39 1.26
CA LYS A 62 -16.29 -25.75 1.36
C LYS A 62 -16.84 -26.35 0.07
N THR A 63 -16.44 -25.82 -1.09
CA THR A 63 -16.92 -26.29 -2.39
C THR A 63 -16.22 -27.58 -2.82
N TYR A 64 -14.93 -27.72 -2.52
CA TYR A 64 -14.07 -28.85 -2.90
C TYR A 64 -13.27 -29.37 -1.69
N PRO A 65 -13.92 -30.04 -0.73
CA PRO A 65 -13.26 -30.50 0.51
C PRO A 65 -12.15 -31.53 0.26
N GLN A 66 -12.17 -32.22 -0.87
CA GLN A 66 -11.19 -33.25 -1.25
C GLN A 66 -10.04 -32.70 -2.10
N ALA A 67 -10.08 -31.43 -2.51
CA ALA A 67 -9.08 -30.84 -3.41
C ALA A 67 -7.94 -30.18 -2.62
N GLU A 68 -6.72 -30.34 -3.10
CA GLU A 68 -5.54 -29.69 -2.52
C GLU A 68 -5.61 -28.17 -2.72
N THR A 69 -5.20 -27.40 -1.72
CA THR A 69 -5.24 -25.93 -1.73
C THR A 69 -3.89 -25.27 -1.97
N GLY A 70 -2.80 -26.05 -2.10
CA GLY A 70 -1.44 -25.51 -2.24
C GLY A 70 -1.26 -24.59 -3.46
N PHE A 71 -2.05 -24.80 -4.52
CA PHE A 71 -2.03 -23.94 -5.71
C PHE A 71 -2.65 -22.55 -5.49
N LEU A 72 -3.39 -22.37 -4.38
CA LEU A 72 -3.94 -21.08 -3.96
C LEU A 72 -2.93 -20.27 -3.13
N GLU A 73 -1.70 -20.75 -2.96
CA GLU A 73 -0.64 -20.00 -2.32
C GLU A 73 0.09 -19.09 -3.32
N ASN A 74 0.49 -17.90 -2.85
CA ASN A 74 1.27 -16.94 -3.63
C ASN A 74 0.63 -16.49 -4.96
N LEU A 75 -0.70 -16.40 -5.00
CA LEU A 75 -1.42 -15.81 -6.12
C LEU A 75 -1.46 -14.28 -6.00
N SER A 76 -1.58 -13.61 -7.14
CA SER A 76 -1.87 -12.17 -7.19
C SER A 76 -3.31 -11.88 -6.73
N VAL A 77 -3.55 -10.62 -6.32
CA VAL A 77 -4.90 -10.16 -5.93
C VAL A 77 -5.90 -10.40 -7.06
N GLU A 78 -5.55 -10.07 -8.31
CA GLU A 78 -6.42 -10.30 -9.48
C GLU A 78 -6.76 -11.78 -9.71
N GLN A 79 -5.82 -12.69 -9.43
CA GLN A 79 -6.08 -14.12 -9.54
C GLN A 79 -7.06 -14.57 -8.46
N TYR A 80 -6.88 -14.09 -7.23
CA TYR A 80 -7.82 -14.39 -6.15
C TYR A 80 -9.22 -13.85 -6.45
N GLU A 81 -9.36 -12.64 -7.01
CA GLU A 81 -10.68 -12.08 -7.38
C GLU A 81 -11.38 -12.94 -8.43
N LYS A 82 -10.68 -13.30 -9.51
CA LYS A 82 -11.22 -14.16 -10.57
C LYS A 82 -11.60 -15.55 -10.04
N ILE A 83 -10.80 -16.11 -9.14
CA ILE A 83 -11.12 -17.40 -8.51
C ILE A 83 -12.33 -17.26 -7.58
N PHE A 84 -12.44 -16.17 -6.85
CA PHE A 84 -13.59 -15.89 -5.98
C PHE A 84 -14.89 -15.85 -6.78
N ASP A 85 -14.91 -15.13 -7.91
CA ASP A 85 -16.07 -15.07 -8.80
C ASP A 85 -16.43 -16.45 -9.36
N LEU A 86 -15.43 -17.21 -9.82
CA LEU A 86 -15.63 -18.59 -10.31
C LEU A 86 -16.15 -19.54 -9.22
N LEU A 87 -15.76 -19.33 -7.96
CA LEU A 87 -16.27 -20.11 -6.82
C LEU A 87 -17.73 -19.78 -6.51
N ILE A 88 -18.13 -18.51 -6.64
CA ILE A 88 -19.53 -18.09 -6.49
C ILE A 88 -20.38 -18.70 -7.61
N GLU A 89 -19.88 -18.68 -8.84
CA GLU A 89 -20.52 -19.27 -10.02
C GLU A 89 -20.53 -20.81 -10.01
N LYS A 90 -19.88 -21.45 -9.02
CA LYS A 90 -19.69 -22.90 -8.93
C LYS A 90 -19.07 -23.50 -10.21
N ALA A 91 -18.11 -22.78 -10.79
CA ALA A 91 -17.40 -23.21 -12.00
C ALA A 91 -16.63 -24.53 -11.78
N SER A 92 -16.12 -25.15 -12.85
CA SER A 92 -15.33 -26.38 -12.70
C SER A 92 -13.95 -26.11 -12.09
N LEU A 93 -13.43 -27.11 -11.37
CA LEU A 93 -12.12 -27.06 -10.74
C LEU A 93 -10.99 -26.79 -11.74
N GLU A 94 -11.10 -27.31 -12.96
CA GLU A 94 -10.14 -27.09 -14.05
C GLU A 94 -9.98 -25.61 -14.41
N LYS A 95 -11.08 -24.85 -14.46
CA LYS A 95 -11.03 -23.42 -14.75
C LYS A 95 -10.30 -22.65 -13.65
N ILE A 96 -10.56 -23.01 -12.39
CA ILE A 96 -9.89 -22.43 -11.23
C ILE A 96 -8.37 -22.69 -11.29
N TYR A 97 -7.96 -23.92 -11.61
CA TYR A 97 -6.54 -24.25 -11.80
C TYR A 97 -5.89 -23.47 -12.94
N GLN A 98 -6.58 -23.25 -14.07
CA GLN A 98 -6.04 -22.48 -15.18
C GLN A 98 -5.76 -21.02 -14.77
N ILE A 99 -6.65 -20.40 -14.01
CA ILE A 99 -6.45 -19.02 -13.51
C ILE A 99 -5.26 -18.96 -12.55
N ALA A 100 -5.16 -19.91 -11.62
CA ALA A 100 -4.06 -19.97 -10.67
C ALA A 100 -2.70 -20.22 -11.34
N LYS A 101 -2.66 -21.07 -12.37
CA LYS A 101 -1.44 -21.41 -13.11
C LYS A 101 -1.01 -20.33 -14.11
N LYS A 102 -1.91 -19.42 -14.49
CA LYS A 102 -1.62 -18.32 -15.41
C LYS A 102 -0.63 -17.36 -14.75
N LYS A 103 0.67 -17.60 -14.95
CA LYS A 103 1.72 -16.66 -14.55
C LYS A 103 1.46 -15.32 -15.25
N ILE A 104 1.32 -14.26 -14.45
CA ILE A 104 1.39 -12.90 -14.96
C ILE A 104 2.82 -12.73 -15.50
N ARG A 105 2.90 -12.42 -16.79
CA ARG A 105 4.12 -12.41 -17.59
C ARG A 105 4.87 -11.10 -17.40
#